data_AF-A0A2J8AB66-F1
#
_entry.id   AF-A0A2J8AB66-F1
#
_cell.length_a   1.000
_cell.length_b   1.000
_cell.length_c   1.000
_cell.angle_alpha   90.00
_cell.angle_beta   90.00
_cell.angle_gamma   90.00
#
_symmetry.space_group_name_H-M   'P 1'
#
loop_
_entity.id
_entity.type
_entity.pdbx_description
1 polymer ?
#
loop_
_entity_poly.entity_id
_entity_poly.type
_entity_poly.pdbx_seq_one_letter_code
_entity_poly.pdbx_strand_id
1 'polypeptide(L)'
;MDDGMEDDVEAGEIGEIAEVAETAGGKTRGPPGKTPLEPELVGSNFIKAIAIARTYLAQDELDLSFQPAFRDADRSKKSVALYMSKTKVRAPISIVDEVDMPIGRESKPQVVAGALAARIREEKSVCLTAIGIDAVSNAVLAIGNARLYLEQDAKDIRAQPAFVLVRRGLVGT
;
A
#
# COMPACT_ATOMS: atom_id res chain seq x y z
N MET A 1 22.24 -18.59 17.31
CA MET A 1 21.02 -18.59 18.14
C MET A 1 20.06 -17.74 17.34
N ASP A 2 19.12 -18.44 16.72
CA ASP A 2 18.22 -17.94 15.70
C ASP A 2 16.95 -17.48 16.41
N ASP A 3 16.86 -16.18 16.71
CA ASP A 3 15.67 -15.59 17.30
C ASP A 3 14.68 -15.32 16.16
N GLY A 4 13.98 -16.39 15.76
CA GLY A 4 12.82 -16.32 14.90
C GLY A 4 11.75 -15.48 15.57
N MET A 5 11.62 -14.22 15.15
CA MET A 5 10.49 -13.38 15.46
C MET A 5 9.30 -13.91 14.65
N GLU A 6 8.60 -14.91 15.20
CA GLU A 6 7.22 -15.19 14.80
C GLU A 6 6.39 -13.98 15.26
N ASP A 7 6.11 -13.08 14.31
CA ASP A 7 5.10 -12.03 14.49
C ASP A 7 3.75 -12.75 14.64
N ASP A 8 3.41 -13.11 15.88
CA ASP A 8 2.08 -13.61 16.25
C ASP A 8 1.06 -12.51 15.94
N VAL A 9 0.35 -12.68 14.82
CA VAL A 9 -0.79 -11.82 14.46
C VAL A 9 -1.87 -12.04 15.51
N GLU A 10 -2.11 -11.02 16.33
CA GLU A 10 -2.99 -11.12 17.48
C GLU A 10 -4.42 -11.47 17.03
N ALA A 11 -5.12 -12.31 17.79
CA ALA A 11 -6.42 -12.87 17.39
C ALA A 11 -7.54 -11.82 17.14
N GLY A 12 -7.34 -10.56 17.56
CA GLY A 12 -8.20 -9.43 17.18
C GLY A 12 -7.89 -8.86 15.79
N GLU A 13 -6.62 -8.86 15.40
CA GLU A 13 -6.14 -8.39 14.09
C GLU A 13 -6.63 -9.34 12.98
N ILE A 14 -6.72 -10.65 13.27
CA ILE A 14 -7.31 -11.63 12.35
C ILE A 14 -8.82 -11.45 12.10
N GLY A 15 -9.54 -10.83 13.04
CA GLY A 15 -10.96 -10.49 12.88
C GLY A 15 -11.16 -9.31 11.94
N GLU A 16 -10.32 -8.28 12.09
CA GLU A 16 -10.35 -7.06 11.25
C GLU A 16 -9.88 -7.35 9.81
N ILE A 17 -8.87 -8.22 9.62
CA ILE A 17 -8.47 -8.67 8.27
C ILE A 17 -9.54 -9.50 7.57
N ALA A 18 -10.32 -10.30 8.32
CA ALA A 18 -11.43 -11.07 7.79
C ALA A 18 -12.56 -10.14 7.32
N GLU A 19 -12.87 -9.08 8.10
CA GLU A 19 -13.84 -8.07 7.70
C GLU A 19 -13.40 -7.28 6.46
N VAL A 20 -12.12 -6.95 6.32
CA VAL A 20 -11.56 -6.32 5.11
C VAL A 20 -11.74 -7.24 3.88
N ALA A 21 -11.48 -8.55 4.04
CA ALA A 21 -11.63 -9.53 2.97
C ALA A 21 -13.11 -9.81 2.62
N GLU A 22 -13.99 -9.87 3.63
CA GLU A 22 -15.41 -10.17 3.50
C GLU A 22 -16.19 -8.97 2.97
N THR A 23 -15.84 -7.75 3.38
CA THR A 23 -16.33 -6.49 2.80
C THR A 23 -15.95 -6.35 1.32
N ALA A 24 -14.78 -6.89 0.93
CA ALA A 24 -14.40 -6.98 -0.48
C ALA A 24 -15.09 -8.13 -1.24
N GLY A 25 -15.70 -9.09 -0.54
CA GLY A 25 -16.45 -10.24 -1.08
C GLY A 25 -17.99 -10.08 -1.05
N GLY A 26 -18.52 -9.14 -0.27
CA GLY A 26 -19.94 -8.93 -0.02
C GLY A 26 -20.70 -8.25 -1.16
N LYS A 27 -21.79 -8.88 -1.59
CA LYS A 27 -22.68 -8.44 -2.68
C LYS A 27 -23.55 -7.26 -2.24
N THR A 28 -23.00 -6.05 -2.13
CA THR A 28 -23.82 -4.84 -1.87
C THR A 28 -24.29 -4.21 -3.18
N ARG A 29 -25.62 -4.11 -3.34
CA ARG A 29 -26.34 -3.48 -4.46
C ARG A 29 -26.19 -1.95 -4.50
N GLY A 30 -24.96 -1.46 -4.55
CA GLY A 30 -24.59 -0.06 -4.86
C GLY A 30 -23.66 -0.01 -6.07
N PRO A 31 -23.35 1.18 -6.64
CA PRO A 31 -22.40 1.27 -7.74
C PRO A 31 -21.07 0.62 -7.34
N PRO A 32 -20.44 -0.16 -8.23
CA PRO A 32 -19.35 -1.06 -7.86
C PRO A 32 -18.13 -0.30 -7.32
N GLY A 33 -17.62 -0.74 -6.17
CA GLY A 33 -16.18 -0.71 -5.89
C GLY A 33 -15.60 0.44 -5.05
N LYS A 34 -16.29 0.93 -4.01
CA LYS A 34 -15.66 1.83 -3.03
C LYS A 34 -16.20 1.57 -1.63
N THR A 35 -15.52 0.74 -0.85
CA THR A 35 -15.79 0.66 0.60
C THR A 35 -14.70 1.42 1.34
N PRO A 36 -15.04 2.54 2.02
CA PRO A 36 -14.10 3.23 2.90
C PRO A 36 -13.90 2.39 4.18
N LEU A 37 -12.66 2.06 4.51
CA LEU A 37 -12.32 1.56 5.85
C LEU A 37 -12.29 2.73 6.86
N GLU A 38 -12.63 2.44 8.11
CA GLU A 38 -12.75 3.41 9.22
C GLU A 38 -11.43 4.15 9.52
N PRO A 39 -11.48 5.37 10.13
CA PRO A 39 -10.48 6.43 9.93
C PRO A 39 -9.32 6.47 10.93
N GLU A 40 -9.28 5.59 11.92
CA GLU A 40 -8.28 5.67 12.99
C GLU A 40 -7.15 4.66 12.74
N LEU A 41 -5.92 5.19 12.70
CA LEU A 41 -4.66 4.53 12.36
C LEU A 41 -4.44 4.24 10.87
N VAL A 42 -3.71 5.12 10.19
CA VAL A 42 -2.82 4.72 9.08
C VAL A 42 -1.64 3.94 9.67
N GLY A 43 -1.95 2.76 10.22
CA GLY A 43 -1.00 1.81 10.80
C GLY A 43 -0.52 0.81 9.76
N SER A 44 0.63 0.18 10.01
CA SER A 44 1.14 -0.94 9.19
C SER A 44 0.14 -2.10 9.09
N ASN A 45 -0.73 -2.23 10.08
CA ASN A 45 -1.62 -3.37 10.25
C ASN A 45 -2.60 -3.49 9.08
N PHE A 46 -3.18 -2.38 8.59
CA PHE A 46 -4.03 -2.39 7.40
C PHE A 46 -3.29 -2.78 6.12
N ILE A 47 -2.06 -2.28 5.94
CA ILE A 47 -1.27 -2.62 4.74
C ILE A 47 -0.82 -4.08 4.76
N LYS A 48 -0.44 -4.59 5.95
CA LYS A 48 -0.18 -6.01 6.18
C LYS A 48 -1.44 -6.85 5.88
N ALA A 49 -2.60 -6.44 6.40
CA ALA A 49 -3.88 -7.10 6.14
C ALA A 49 -4.19 -7.22 4.64
N ILE A 50 -3.99 -6.12 3.89
CA ILE A 50 -4.18 -6.13 2.44
C ILE A 50 -3.18 -7.08 1.77
N ALA A 51 -1.91 -7.07 2.17
CA ALA A 51 -0.89 -7.97 1.62
C ALA A 51 -1.21 -9.46 1.88
N ILE A 52 -1.70 -9.77 3.09
CA ILE A 52 -2.17 -11.12 3.45
C ILE A 52 -3.39 -11.49 2.60
N ALA A 53 -4.40 -10.61 2.51
CA ALA A 53 -5.60 -10.83 1.71
C ALA A 53 -5.28 -11.08 0.22
N ARG A 54 -4.29 -10.38 -0.34
CA ARG A 54 -3.80 -10.62 -1.70
C ARG A 54 -3.27 -12.04 -1.88
N THR A 55 -2.52 -12.55 -0.92
CA THR A 55 -1.99 -13.94 -0.94
C THR A 55 -3.13 -14.96 -0.98
N TYR A 56 -4.21 -14.75 -0.21
CA TYR A 56 -5.38 -15.62 -0.25
C TYR A 56 -6.14 -15.51 -1.59
N LEU A 57 -6.39 -14.29 -2.06
CA LEU A 57 -7.14 -14.04 -3.30
C LEU A 57 -6.41 -14.53 -4.56
N ALA A 58 -5.09 -14.65 -4.53
CA ALA A 58 -4.30 -15.17 -5.64
C ALA A 58 -4.70 -16.60 -6.04
N GLN A 59 -5.20 -17.40 -5.09
CA GLN A 59 -5.70 -18.76 -5.36
C GLN A 59 -6.89 -18.79 -6.32
N ASP A 60 -7.67 -17.71 -6.34
CA ASP A 60 -8.85 -17.54 -7.21
C ASP A 60 -8.54 -16.67 -8.45
N GLU A 61 -7.26 -16.49 -8.80
CA GLU A 61 -6.81 -15.58 -9.87
C GLU A 61 -7.29 -14.13 -9.67
N LEU A 62 -7.43 -13.71 -8.40
CA LEU A 62 -7.85 -12.38 -8.02
C LEU A 62 -6.68 -11.61 -7.38
N ASP A 63 -6.71 -10.30 -7.55
CA ASP A 63 -5.77 -9.38 -6.93
C ASP A 63 -6.52 -8.23 -6.26
N LEU A 64 -5.87 -7.63 -5.26
CA LEU A 64 -6.40 -6.53 -4.48
C LEU A 64 -5.39 -5.38 -4.52
N SER A 65 -5.89 -4.20 -4.82
CA SER A 65 -5.11 -2.96 -4.83
C SER A 65 -5.80 -1.89 -4.02
N PHE A 66 -5.03 -0.87 -3.61
CA PHE A 66 -5.58 0.25 -2.86
C PHE A 66 -5.14 1.60 -3.40
N GLN A 67 -5.92 2.63 -3.07
CA GLN A 67 -5.62 4.02 -3.35
C GLN A 67 -5.85 4.87 -2.10
N PRO A 68 -4.82 5.50 -1.54
CA PRO A 68 -4.97 6.42 -0.42
C PRO A 68 -5.55 7.76 -0.88
N ALA A 69 -6.47 8.33 -0.13
CA ALA A 69 -6.97 9.68 -0.31
C ALA A 69 -7.10 10.41 1.02
N PHE A 70 -6.63 11.66 1.06
CA PHE A 70 -6.76 12.51 2.25
C PHE A 70 -8.22 12.88 2.47
N ARG A 71 -8.69 12.75 3.71
CA ARG A 71 -10.06 13.13 4.09
C ARG A 71 -10.20 14.62 4.39
N ASP A 72 -9.17 15.21 4.95
CA ASP A 72 -9.17 16.60 5.38
C ASP A 72 -8.45 17.50 4.35
N ALA A 73 -9.03 18.67 4.09
CA ALA A 73 -8.33 19.74 3.38
C ALA A 73 -7.11 20.22 4.20
N ASP A 74 -7.24 20.19 5.53
CA ASP A 74 -6.14 20.38 6.46
C ASP A 74 -5.31 19.08 6.58
N ARG A 75 -4.24 19.03 5.80
CA ARG A 75 -3.31 17.89 5.73
C ARG A 75 -2.35 17.82 6.92
N SER A 76 -2.51 18.66 7.94
CA SER A 76 -1.77 18.54 9.21
C SER A 76 -2.18 17.26 9.95
N LYS A 77 -3.44 16.84 9.80
CA LYS A 77 -3.93 15.54 10.27
C LYS A 77 -3.58 14.47 9.24
N LYS A 78 -2.86 13.44 9.67
CA LYS A 78 -2.53 12.26 8.84
C LYS A 78 -3.74 11.31 8.75
N SER A 79 -4.90 11.81 8.33
CA SER A 79 -6.09 10.98 8.10
C SER A 79 -6.24 10.67 6.61
N VAL A 80 -6.25 9.37 6.28
CA VAL A 80 -6.30 8.87 4.92
C VAL A 80 -7.34 7.76 4.83
N ALA A 81 -8.23 7.84 3.85
CA ALA A 81 -9.09 6.73 3.46
C ALA A 81 -8.36 5.85 2.42
N LEU A 82 -8.50 4.54 2.54
CA LEU A 82 -8.00 3.58 1.55
C LEU A 82 -9.16 3.09 0.68
N TYR A 83 -9.13 3.40 -0.62
CA TYR A 83 -10.09 2.87 -1.58
C TYR A 83 -9.57 1.56 -2.17
N MET A 84 -10.25 0.47 -1.87
CA MET A 84 -9.89 -0.88 -2.32
C MET A 84 -10.51 -1.22 -3.68
N SER A 85 -9.78 -1.96 -4.50
CA SER A 85 -10.27 -2.49 -5.77
C SER A 85 -9.81 -3.92 -5.97
N LYS A 86 -10.77 -4.83 -6.15
CA LYS A 86 -10.56 -6.24 -6.49
C LYS A 86 -10.62 -6.43 -8.01
N THR A 87 -9.64 -7.08 -8.59
CA THR A 87 -9.54 -7.31 -10.04
C THR A 87 -9.09 -8.74 -10.32
N LYS A 88 -9.32 -9.24 -11.53
CA LYS A 88 -8.61 -10.45 -11.98
C LYS A 88 -7.12 -10.15 -12.11
N VAL A 89 -6.28 -11.11 -11.75
CA VAL A 89 -4.83 -11.03 -12.01
C VAL A 89 -4.64 -10.79 -13.50
N ARG A 90 -3.94 -9.70 -13.85
CA ARG A 90 -3.54 -9.42 -15.23
C ARG A 90 -2.14 -9.99 -15.45
N ALA A 91 -1.76 -10.17 -16.72
CA ALA A 91 -0.38 -10.52 -17.05
C ALA A 91 0.61 -9.57 -16.33
N PRO A 92 1.78 -10.06 -15.88
CA PRO A 92 2.73 -9.26 -15.13
C PRO A 92 3.00 -7.94 -15.85
N ILE A 93 2.93 -6.82 -15.12
CA ILE A 93 3.39 -5.53 -15.64
C ILE A 93 4.88 -5.72 -15.95
N SER A 94 5.31 -5.34 -17.15
CA SER A 94 6.69 -5.46 -17.61
C SER A 94 7.67 -4.97 -16.52
N ILE A 95 8.53 -5.89 -16.04
CA ILE A 95 9.56 -5.65 -15.00
C ILE A 95 10.81 -4.95 -15.54
N VAL A 96 10.79 -4.62 -16.84
CA VAL A 96 11.88 -3.88 -17.48
C VAL A 96 11.81 -2.46 -16.91
N ASP A 97 12.87 -2.03 -16.22
CA ASP A 97 13.01 -0.73 -15.55
C ASP A 97 12.30 -0.56 -14.18
N GLU A 98 12.27 -1.63 -13.37
CA GLU A 98 11.85 -1.54 -11.97
C GLU A 98 12.78 -0.64 -11.14
N VAL A 99 12.17 0.28 -10.40
CA VAL A 99 12.84 1.18 -9.47
C VAL A 99 12.46 0.82 -8.04
N ASP A 100 13.45 0.43 -7.25
CA ASP A 100 13.30 0.35 -5.79
C ASP A 100 13.50 1.71 -5.12
N MET A 101 12.56 2.09 -4.27
CA MET A 101 12.60 3.31 -3.46
C MET A 101 12.46 2.96 -1.97
N PRO A 102 13.58 2.84 -1.23
CA PRO A 102 13.55 2.56 0.19
C PRO A 102 13.05 3.75 1.00
N ILE A 103 12.05 3.50 1.84
CA ILE A 103 11.39 4.48 2.70
C ILE A 103 11.73 4.15 4.16
N GLY A 104 12.19 5.17 4.89
CA GLY A 104 12.49 5.07 6.31
C GLY A 104 11.52 5.89 7.16
N ARG A 105 11.71 5.77 8.48
CA ARG A 105 10.99 6.56 9.49
C ARG A 105 11.10 8.07 9.25
N GLU A 106 12.28 8.55 8.87
CA GLU A 106 12.57 9.98 8.64
C GLU A 106 12.24 10.45 7.22
N SER A 107 11.76 9.57 6.35
CA SER A 107 11.39 9.93 4.98
C SER A 107 10.20 10.88 4.97
N LYS A 108 10.37 12.05 4.36
CA LYS A 108 9.29 13.04 4.20
C LYS A 108 8.33 12.60 3.09
N PRO A 109 7.04 12.36 3.36
CA PRO A 109 6.10 11.84 2.36
C PRO A 109 6.03 12.67 1.08
N GLN A 110 6.10 14.00 1.17
CA GLN A 110 6.04 14.90 0.00
C GLN A 110 7.28 14.77 -0.90
N VAL A 111 8.46 14.54 -0.31
CA VAL A 111 9.71 14.35 -1.07
C VAL A 111 9.65 13.02 -1.82
N VAL A 112 9.24 11.95 -1.13
CA VAL A 112 9.04 10.62 -1.73
C VAL A 112 7.98 10.68 -2.83
N ALA A 113 6.88 11.38 -2.59
CA ALA A 113 5.80 11.55 -3.57
C ALA A 113 6.26 12.27 -4.84
N GLY A 114 7.09 13.30 -4.72
CA GLY A 114 7.67 13.99 -5.87
C GLY A 114 8.56 13.06 -6.70
N ALA A 115 9.43 12.29 -6.03
CA ALA A 115 10.27 11.29 -6.69
C ALA A 115 9.43 10.18 -7.36
N LEU A 116 8.42 9.65 -6.66
CA LEU A 116 7.51 8.65 -7.20
C LEU A 116 6.77 9.17 -8.44
N ALA A 117 6.16 10.35 -8.36
CA ALA A 117 5.44 10.95 -9.48
C ALA A 117 6.36 11.18 -10.70
N ALA A 118 7.61 11.59 -10.48
CA ALA A 118 8.60 11.70 -11.56
C ALA A 118 8.84 10.35 -12.25
N ARG A 119 9.02 9.26 -11.50
CA ARG A 119 9.22 7.91 -12.08
C ARG A 119 8.00 7.39 -12.82
N ILE A 120 6.79 7.68 -12.34
CA ILE A 120 5.54 7.35 -13.04
C ILE A 120 5.41 8.15 -14.35
N ARG A 121 5.87 9.41 -14.40
CA ARG A 121 5.92 10.19 -15.65
C ARG A 121 6.90 9.62 -16.66
N GLU A 122 7.98 9.00 -16.17
CA GLU A 122 8.96 8.26 -16.97
C GLU A 122 8.46 6.85 -17.39
N GLU A 123 7.20 6.50 -17.09
CA GLU A 123 6.59 5.18 -17.36
C GLU A 123 7.35 4.01 -16.70
N LYS A 124 8.02 4.26 -15.57
CA LYS A 124 8.74 3.23 -14.81
C LYS A 124 7.83 2.48 -13.85
N SER A 125 8.11 1.19 -13.69
CA SER A 125 7.56 0.38 -12.59
C SER A 125 8.30 0.73 -11.30
N VAL A 126 7.58 1.01 -10.21
CA VAL A 126 8.18 1.46 -8.95
C VAL A 126 7.74 0.59 -7.78
N CYS A 127 8.71 0.14 -6.99
CA CYS A 127 8.51 -0.57 -5.75
C CYS A 127 8.93 0.32 -4.57
N LEU A 128 8.00 0.63 -3.66
CA LEU A 128 8.33 1.29 -2.39
C LEU A 128 8.64 0.22 -1.35
N THR A 129 9.87 0.17 -0.85
CA THR A 129 10.25 -0.77 0.21
C THR A 129 10.30 -0.05 1.55
N ALA A 130 9.60 -0.57 2.55
CA ALA A 130 9.47 0.07 3.86
C ALA A 130 9.52 -0.98 4.98
N ILE A 131 10.25 -0.67 6.05
CA ILE A 131 10.39 -1.54 7.23
C ILE A 131 9.96 -0.76 8.47
N GLY A 132 8.99 -1.31 9.20
CA GLY A 132 8.42 -0.69 10.40
C GLY A 132 7.25 0.26 10.13
N ILE A 133 6.44 0.49 11.17
CA ILE A 133 5.16 1.20 11.08
C ILE A 133 5.29 2.63 10.52
N ASP A 134 6.28 3.38 10.99
CA ASP A 134 6.49 4.76 10.54
C ASP A 134 6.86 4.84 9.05
N ALA A 135 7.73 3.93 8.59
CA ALA A 135 8.14 3.86 7.19
C ALA A 135 6.97 3.47 6.27
N VAL A 136 6.16 2.49 6.69
CA VAL A 136 4.97 2.07 5.94
C VAL A 136 3.94 3.20 5.88
N SER A 137 3.70 3.88 7.00
CA SER A 137 2.82 5.06 7.06
C SER A 137 3.31 6.17 6.12
N ASN A 138 4.62 6.46 6.12
CA ASN A 138 5.22 7.42 5.20
C ASN A 138 5.06 7.01 3.73
N ALA A 139 5.18 5.72 3.40
CA ALA A 139 4.97 5.21 2.05
C ALA A 139 3.51 5.41 1.59
N VAL A 140 2.52 5.10 2.44
CA VAL A 140 1.10 5.30 2.13
C VAL A 140 0.79 6.78 1.90
N LEU A 141 1.30 7.66 2.77
CA LEU A 141 1.14 9.11 2.62
C LEU A 141 1.84 9.63 1.35
N ALA A 142 2.99 9.05 0.99
CA ALA A 142 3.70 9.41 -0.24
C ALA A 142 2.90 9.01 -1.48
N ILE A 143 2.31 7.81 -1.49
CA ILE A 143 1.40 7.38 -2.57
C ILE A 143 0.22 8.36 -2.68
N GLY A 144 -0.39 8.74 -1.56
CA GLY A 144 -1.51 9.70 -1.54
C GLY A 144 -1.13 11.05 -2.14
N ASN A 145 0.03 11.60 -1.77
CA ASN A 145 0.52 12.86 -2.35
C ASN A 145 0.88 12.70 -3.83
N ALA A 146 1.49 11.57 -4.22
CA ALA A 146 1.86 11.32 -5.62
C ALA A 146 0.63 11.27 -6.53
N ARG A 147 -0.48 10.68 -6.06
CA ARG A 147 -1.77 10.71 -6.78
C ARG A 147 -2.20 12.15 -7.07
N LEU A 148 -2.17 13.02 -6.08
CA LEU A 148 -2.49 14.44 -6.25
C LEU A 148 -1.54 15.15 -7.22
N TYR A 149 -0.25 14.81 -7.21
CA TYR A 149 0.73 15.39 -8.14
C TYR A 149 0.51 14.94 -9.59
N LEU A 150 0.01 13.72 -9.79
CA LEU A 150 -0.26 13.11 -11.09
C LEU A 150 -1.60 13.54 -11.70
N GLU A 151 -2.50 14.17 -10.92
CA GLU A 151 -3.75 14.74 -11.44
C GLU A 151 -3.49 15.76 -12.55
N GLN A 152 -2.40 16.52 -12.45
CA GLN A 152 -1.98 17.51 -13.47
C GLN A 152 -1.63 16.85 -14.81
N ASP A 153 -1.26 15.57 -14.80
CA ASP A 153 -0.94 14.76 -15.97
C ASP A 153 -2.11 13.87 -16.43
N ALA A 154 -3.29 14.02 -15.82
CA ALA A 154 -4.44 13.12 -15.98
C ALA A 154 -4.10 11.64 -15.72
N LYS A 155 -3.14 11.38 -14.80
CA LYS A 155 -2.70 10.04 -14.39
C LYS A 155 -3.17 9.74 -12.96
N ASP A 156 -3.38 8.45 -12.66
CA ASP A 156 -3.62 7.95 -11.30
C ASP A 156 -2.88 6.63 -11.11
N ILE A 157 -2.57 6.29 -9.85
CA ILE A 157 -1.83 5.09 -9.48
C ILE A 157 -2.59 4.30 -8.40
N ARG A 158 -2.35 2.99 -8.37
CA ARG A 158 -2.81 2.08 -7.31
C ARG A 158 -1.59 1.36 -6.73
N ALA A 159 -1.66 1.03 -5.44
CA ALA A 159 -0.63 0.26 -4.78
C ALA A 159 -1.09 -1.19 -4.55
N GLN A 160 -0.14 -2.10 -4.65
CA GLN A 160 -0.30 -3.54 -4.53
C GLN A 160 0.72 -4.02 -3.48
N PRO A 161 0.37 -4.01 -2.19
CA PRO A 161 1.33 -4.31 -1.13
C PRO A 161 1.66 -5.80 -1.09
N ALA A 162 2.92 -6.13 -0.91
CA ALA A 162 3.40 -7.50 -0.78
C ALA A 162 4.52 -7.56 0.25
N PHE A 163 4.72 -8.72 0.88
CA PHE A 163 5.90 -8.97 1.68
C PHE A 163 7.08 -9.28 0.76
N VAL A 164 8.20 -8.59 0.98
CA VAL A 164 9.44 -8.81 0.24
C VAL A 164 10.58 -8.99 1.24
N LEU A 165 11.47 -9.95 0.95
CA LEU A 165 12.68 -10.14 1.73
C LEU A 165 13.70 -9.09 1.31
N VAL A 166 13.90 -8.06 2.14
CA VAL A 166 14.91 -7.04 1.90
C VAL A 166 16.23 -7.49 2.53
N ARG A 167 17.23 -7.83 1.71
CA ARG A 167 18.61 -8.02 2.20
C ARG A 167 19.25 -6.66 2.39
N ARG A 168 19.25 -6.13 3.61
CA ARG A 168 20.12 -5.00 3.94
C ARG A 168 21.55 -5.50 3.92
N GLY A 169 22.31 -5.14 2.89
CA GLY A 169 23.75 -5.36 2.89
C GLY A 169 24.36 -4.72 4.14
N LEU A 170 25.27 -5.43 4.80
CA LEU A 170 26.20 -4.84 5.76
C LEU A 170 26.90 -3.69 5.04
N VAL A 171 26.45 -2.46 5.27
CA VAL A 171 27.23 -1.28 4.92
C VAL A 171 28.35 -1.26 5.95
N GLY A 172 29.51 -1.78 5.54
CA GLY A 172 30.72 -1.65 6.31
C GLY A 172 31.04 -0.18 6.52
N THR A 173 31.21 0.18 7.78
CA THR A 173 32.03 1.31 8.23
C THR A 173 32.75 0.86 9.48
#